data_AF-A0A3D0DCX1-F1
#
_entry.id   AF-A0A3D0DCX1-F1
#
_cell.length_a   1.000
_cell.length_b   1.000
_cell.length_c   1.000
_cell.angle_alpha   90.00
_cell.angle_beta   90.00
_cell.angle_gamma   90.00
#
_symmetry.space_group_name_H-M   'P 1'
#
loop_
_entity.id
_entity.type
_entity.pdbx_description
1 polymer ?
#
loop_
_entity_poly.entity_id
_entity_poly.type
_entity_poly.pdbx_seq_one_letter_code
_entity_poly.pdbx_strand_id
1 'polypeptide(L)'
;MIVPTSLLDDDSLNNFRAAIFNAMKIIRVYTKRIGHDVEYIDPIILPIGGTVEQAAVMLHKDFAYKLQFAKVWGKGKFEGQRVKNNYVLSDGDIIEFHI
;
A
#
# COMPACT_ATOMS: atom_id res chain seq x y z
N MET A 1 -23.57 2.82 7.33
CA MET A 1 -22.81 3.95 7.89
C MET A 1 -23.37 5.22 7.29
N ILE A 2 -23.72 6.19 8.11
CA ILE A 2 -24.19 7.52 7.67
C ILE A 2 -23.16 8.51 8.17
N VAL A 3 -22.67 9.38 7.29
CA VAL A 3 -21.72 10.45 7.63
C VAL A 3 -22.38 11.78 7.25
N PRO A 4 -22.70 12.66 8.22
CA PRO A 4 -23.24 13.98 7.92
C PRO A 4 -22.15 14.83 7.27
N THR A 5 -22.52 15.60 6.25
CA THR A 5 -21.57 16.40 5.46
C THR A 5 -22.21 17.70 4.98
N SER A 6 -21.45 18.79 5.04
CA SER A 6 -21.80 20.10 4.52
C SER A 6 -20.74 20.57 3.53
N LEU A 7 -21.15 21.14 2.40
CA LEU A 7 -20.22 21.69 1.41
C LEU A 7 -19.46 22.93 1.91
N LEU A 8 -19.95 23.57 2.96
CA LEU A 8 -19.37 24.80 3.54
C LEU A 8 -18.43 24.53 4.71
N ASP A 9 -18.31 23.26 5.14
CA ASP A 9 -17.47 22.86 6.26
C ASP A 9 -16.43 21.83 5.82
N ASP A 10 -15.19 22.29 5.71
CA ASP A 10 -14.06 21.49 5.24
C ASP A 10 -13.79 20.27 6.11
N ASP A 11 -14.03 20.35 7.42
CA ASP A 11 -13.83 19.22 8.33
C ASP A 11 -14.85 18.11 8.06
N SER A 12 -16.14 18.45 7.86
CA SER A 12 -17.14 17.46 7.45
C SER A 12 -16.82 16.81 6.10
N LEU A 13 -16.28 17.57 5.14
CA LEU A 13 -15.86 17.05 3.83
C LEU A 13 -14.67 16.10 3.96
N ASN A 14 -13.69 16.44 4.80
CA ASN A 14 -12.53 15.58 5.05
C ASN A 14 -12.95 14.27 5.73
N ASN A 15 -13.85 14.33 6.70
CA ASN A 15 -14.41 13.14 7.33
C ASN A 15 -15.17 12.26 6.34
N PHE A 16 -15.94 12.85 5.42
CA PHE A 16 -16.64 12.12 4.37
C PHE A 16 -15.67 11.42 3.41
N ARG A 17 -14.62 12.11 2.94
CA ARG A 17 -13.56 11.51 2.10
C ARG A 17 -12.89 10.33 2.79
N ALA A 18 -12.53 10.47 4.06
CA ALA A 18 -11.95 9.40 4.86
C ALA A 18 -12.90 8.22 5.01
N ALA A 19 -14.20 8.47 5.23
CA ALA A 19 -15.21 7.42 5.34
C ALA A 19 -15.39 6.63 4.03
N ILE A 20 -15.38 7.31 2.88
CA ILE A 20 -15.40 6.65 1.56
C ILE A 20 -14.17 5.74 1.41
N PHE A 21 -12.98 6.26 1.70
CA PHE A 21 -11.75 5.47 1.60
C PHE A 21 -11.79 4.22 2.50
N ASN A 22 -12.20 4.38 3.75
CA ASN A 22 -12.34 3.28 4.71
C ASN A 22 -13.42 2.27 4.32
N ALA A 23 -14.46 2.69 3.59
CA ALA A 23 -15.52 1.82 3.09
C ALA A 23 -15.06 0.97 1.90
N MET A 24 -14.09 1.44 1.10
CA MET A 24 -13.52 0.67 -0.01
C MET A 24 -12.71 -0.55 0.43
N LYS A 25 -12.26 -0.59 1.70
CA LYS A 25 -11.46 -1.69 2.26
C LYS A 25 -10.20 -2.00 1.44
N ILE A 26 -9.53 -0.94 1.00
CA ILE A 26 -8.26 -0.98 0.27
C ILE A 26 -7.10 -0.45 1.11
N ILE A 27 -5.89 -0.78 0.67
CA ILE A 27 -4.61 -0.28 1.18
C ILE A 27 -3.79 0.27 0.00
N ARG A 28 -2.97 1.27 0.29
CA ARG A 28 -1.97 1.84 -0.62
C ARG A 28 -0.60 1.31 -0.25
N VAL A 29 0.13 0.79 -1.22
CA VAL A 29 1.50 0.32 -1.06
C VAL A 29 2.40 1.07 -2.03
N TYR A 30 3.44 1.71 -1.52
CA TYR A 30 4.36 2.52 -2.29
C TYR A 30 5.59 1.71 -2.71
N THR A 31 6.01 1.86 -3.95
CA THR A 31 7.20 1.15 -4.44
C THR A 31 8.46 1.98 -4.24
N LYS A 32 9.54 1.34 -3.85
CA LYS A 32 10.88 1.91 -3.77
C LYS A 32 11.81 1.16 -4.71
N ARG A 33 12.60 1.91 -5.50
CA ARG A 33 13.65 1.32 -6.35
C ARG A 33 14.91 1.07 -5.52
N ILE A 34 15.65 0.01 -5.89
CA ILE A 34 16.91 -0.34 -5.21
C ILE A 34 17.88 0.84 -5.32
N GLY A 35 18.44 1.25 -4.17
CA GLY A 35 19.39 2.37 -4.09
C GLY A 35 18.79 3.77 -4.27
N HIS A 36 17.47 3.89 -4.34
CA HIS A 36 16.77 5.17 -4.47
C HIS A 36 15.85 5.41 -3.28
N ASP A 37 15.51 6.67 -3.04
CA ASP A 37 14.47 7.05 -2.09
C ASP A 37 13.08 6.63 -2.59
N VAL A 38 12.13 6.52 -1.67
CA VAL A 38 10.74 6.23 -2.00
C VAL A 38 10.07 7.47 -2.59
N GLU A 39 9.30 7.29 -3.65
CA GLU A 39 8.40 8.31 -4.19
C GLU A 39 6.97 7.99 -3.74
N TYR A 40 6.31 8.93 -3.06
CA TYR A 40 4.93 8.76 -2.57
C TYR A 40 3.89 9.13 -3.63
N ILE A 41 4.09 8.64 -4.85
CA ILE A 41 3.20 8.82 -5.99
C ILE A 41 2.75 7.47 -6.53
N ASP A 42 1.57 7.43 -7.15
CA ASP A 42 1.02 6.24 -7.84
C ASP A 42 1.15 4.92 -7.06
N PRO A 43 0.54 4.82 -5.87
CA PRO A 43 0.63 3.61 -5.05
C PRO A 43 -0.05 2.42 -5.72
N ILE A 44 0.48 1.22 -5.48
CA ILE A 44 -0.23 -0.01 -5.76
C ILE A 44 -1.43 -0.08 -4.82
N ILE A 45 -2.63 -0.21 -5.39
CA ILE A 45 -3.88 -0.36 -4.64
C ILE A 45 -4.22 -1.84 -4.50
N LEU A 46 -4.35 -2.32 -3.26
CA LEU A 46 -4.74 -3.69 -2.94
C LEU A 46 -5.93 -3.69 -1.98
N PRO A 47 -6.73 -4.77 -1.91
CA PRO A 47 -7.62 -5.00 -0.78
C PRO A 47 -6.84 -5.13 0.53
N ILE A 48 -7.48 -4.80 1.67
CA ILE A 48 -6.95 -5.14 3.00
C ILE A 48 -6.64 -6.64 3.07
N GLY A 49 -5.47 -6.98 3.62
CA GLY A 49 -4.95 -8.35 3.64
C GLY A 49 -4.14 -8.73 2.38
N GLY A 50 -3.95 -7.79 1.46
CA GLY A 50 -3.15 -8.00 0.26
C GLY A 50 -1.70 -8.39 0.56
N THR A 51 -1.10 -9.21 -0.30
CA THR A 51 0.25 -9.75 -0.10
C THR A 51 1.30 -9.11 -1.01
N VAL A 52 2.57 -9.34 -0.68
CA VAL A 52 3.73 -9.00 -1.52
C VAL A 52 3.59 -9.55 -2.94
N GLU A 53 3.11 -10.79 -3.10
CA GLU A 53 2.90 -11.41 -4.41
C GLU A 53 1.82 -10.68 -5.22
N GLN A 54 0.69 -10.35 -4.59
CA GLN A 54 -0.37 -9.61 -5.26
C GLN A 54 0.10 -8.20 -5.66
N ALA A 55 0.89 -7.54 -4.82
CA ALA A 55 1.54 -6.29 -5.16
C ALA A 55 2.46 -6.45 -6.40
N ALA A 56 3.27 -7.50 -6.44
CA ALA A 56 4.16 -7.79 -7.56
C ALA A 56 3.38 -8.03 -8.87
N VAL A 57 2.28 -8.80 -8.82
CA VAL A 57 1.41 -9.04 -9.99
C VAL A 57 0.78 -7.75 -10.51
N MET A 58 0.28 -6.88 -9.62
CA MET A 58 -0.33 -5.60 -9.98
C MET A 58 0.67 -4.66 -10.67
N LEU A 59 1.95 -4.71 -10.28
CA LEU A 59 2.99 -3.94 -10.94
C LEU A 59 3.33 -4.52 -12.32
N HIS A 60 3.64 -5.81 -12.40
CA HIS A 60 3.81 -6.55 -13.65
C HIS A 60 3.96 -8.05 -13.37
N LYS A 61 3.40 -8.93 -14.21
CA LYS A 61 3.47 -10.40 -14.05
C LYS A 61 4.90 -10.95 -13.84
N ASP A 62 5.91 -10.35 -14.47
CA ASP A 62 7.30 -10.79 -14.33
C ASP A 62 7.87 -10.53 -12.94
N PHE A 63 7.40 -9.51 -12.23
CA PHE A 63 7.84 -9.24 -10.87
C PHE A 63 7.44 -10.39 -9.95
N ALA A 64 6.20 -10.88 -10.07
CA ALA A 64 5.73 -12.00 -9.27
C ALA A 64 6.49 -13.29 -9.61
N TYR A 65 6.70 -13.57 -10.91
CA TYR A 65 7.39 -14.78 -11.36
C TYR A 65 8.86 -14.85 -10.94
N LYS A 66 9.56 -13.70 -10.95
CA LYS A 66 11.00 -13.63 -10.63
C LYS A 66 11.28 -13.27 -9.17
N LEU A 67 10.25 -13.04 -8.35
CA LEU A 67 10.43 -12.53 -6.99
C LEU A 67 11.26 -13.49 -6.12
N GLN A 68 12.43 -13.04 -5.68
CA GLN A 68 13.25 -13.79 -4.71
C GLN A 68 12.85 -13.46 -3.27
N PHE A 69 12.61 -12.16 -3.02
CA PHE A 69 12.13 -11.59 -1.77
C PHE A 69 11.73 -10.12 -1.98
N ALA A 70 11.14 -9.50 -0.97
CA ALA A 70 10.98 -8.06 -0.91
C ALA A 70 11.57 -7.52 0.40
N LYS A 71 11.95 -6.24 0.40
CA LYS A 71 12.16 -5.48 1.62
C LYS A 71 10.95 -4.59 1.87
N VAL A 72 10.55 -4.46 3.13
CA VAL A 72 9.41 -3.64 3.52
C VAL A 72 9.77 -2.63 4.60
N TRP A 73 9.16 -1.45 4.52
CA TRP A 73 9.17 -0.41 5.55
C TRP A 73 7.74 -0.03 5.87
N GLY A 74 7.49 0.42 7.10
CA GLY A 74 6.15 0.78 7.53
C GLY A 74 5.95 0.67 9.03
N LYS A 75 4.80 1.13 9.50
CA LYS A 75 4.48 1.19 10.92
C LYS A 75 4.50 -0.22 11.53
N GLY A 76 5.27 -0.38 12.61
CA GLY A 76 5.37 -1.66 13.35
C GLY A 76 6.28 -2.70 12.68
N LYS A 77 7.11 -2.30 11.71
CA LYS A 77 8.07 -3.17 11.03
C LYS A 77 9.50 -2.75 11.35
N PHE A 78 10.43 -3.67 11.15
CA PHE A 78 11.85 -3.31 11.11
C PHE A 78 12.15 -2.72 9.73
N GLU A 79 12.76 -1.54 9.70
CA GLU A 79 13.06 -0.84 8.46
C GLU A 79 13.90 -1.72 7.51
N GLY A 80 13.38 -1.99 6.31
CA GLY A 80 14.04 -2.83 5.32
C GLY A 80 13.98 -4.34 5.63
N GLN A 81 13.03 -4.78 6.45
CA GLN A 81 12.82 -6.19 6.78
C GLN A 81 12.63 -7.01 5.50
N ARG A 82 13.43 -8.08 5.35
CA ARG A 82 13.29 -9.04 4.26
C ARG A 82 12.07 -9.96 4.52
N VAL A 83 11.17 -10.00 3.56
CA VAL A 83 9.93 -10.79 3.61
C VAL A 83 9.76 -11.65 2.35
N LYS A 84 8.89 -12.66 2.45
CA LYS A 84 8.53 -13.56 1.34
C LYS A 84 7.22 -13.13 0.67
N ASN A 85 6.88 -13.80 -0.42
CA ASN A 85 5.73 -13.51 -1.29
C ASN A 85 4.38 -13.51 -0.54
N ASN A 86 4.23 -14.36 0.47
CA ASN A 86 3.00 -14.49 1.27
C ASN A 86 2.85 -13.44 2.39
N TYR A 87 3.82 -12.54 2.57
CA TYR A 87 3.75 -11.54 3.62
C TYR A 87 2.61 -10.54 3.35
N VAL A 88 1.81 -10.27 4.38
CA VAL A 88 0.65 -9.38 4.32
C VAL A 88 1.08 -7.93 4.51
N LEU A 89 0.58 -7.06 3.65
CA LEU A 89 0.86 -5.63 3.62
C LEU A 89 -0.24 -4.83 4.35
N SER A 90 0.12 -3.62 4.75
CA SER A 90 -0.67 -2.61 5.44
C SER A 90 -0.71 -1.32 4.62
N ASP A 91 -1.74 -0.49 4.84
CA ASP A 91 -1.83 0.83 4.20
C ASP A 91 -0.62 1.69 4.55
N GLY A 92 -0.03 2.32 3.53
CA GLY A 92 1.15 3.16 3.66
C GLY A 92 2.48 2.41 3.65
N ASP A 93 2.47 1.08 3.52
CA ASP A 93 3.71 0.31 3.42
C ASP A 93 4.55 0.70 2.21
N ILE A 94 5.86 0.63 2.38
CA ILE A 94 6.82 0.78 1.29
C ILE A 94 7.39 -0.60 0.98
N ILE A 95 7.50 -0.93 -0.31
CA ILE A 95 8.05 -2.19 -0.79
C ILE A 95 9.16 -1.97 -1.82
N GLU A 96 10.27 -2.67 -1.64
CA GLU A 96 11.37 -2.75 -2.61
C GLU A 96 11.47 -4.22 -3.06
N PHE A 97 11.14 -4.49 -4.32
CA PHE A 97 11.18 -5.83 -4.89
C PHE A 97 12.62 -6.22 -5.25
N HIS A 98 13.00 -7.45 -4.89
CA HIS A 98 14.25 -8.08 -5.30
C HIS A 98 13.91 -9.31 -6.13
N ILE A 99 14.10 -9.16 -7.44
CA ILE A 99 13.88 -10.16 -8.50
C ILE A 99 15.22 -10.74 -8.97
#